data_AF-A0A260BTN8-F1
#
_entry.id   AF-A0A260BTN8-F1
#
_cell.length_a   1.000
_cell.length_b   1.000
_cell.length_c   1.000
_cell.angle_alpha   90.00
_cell.angle_beta   90.00
_cell.angle_gamma   90.00
#
_symmetry.space_group_name_H-M   'P 1'
#
loop_
_entity.id
_entity.type
_entity.pdbx_description
1 polymer ?
#
loop_
_entity_poly.entity_id
_entity_poly.type
_entity_poly.pdbx_seq_one_letter_code
_entity_poly.pdbx_strand_id
1 'polypeptide(L)'
;MVRNLVIVLLLFGFIVGLAPLSWYLISEWTNDLDDVVYSGSYEPLRGVEMSTAYSSELDKSFDRRTQGLSTLWLYLVPIATSILGALTGVVLHKRGFVLTRRRSGEA
;
A
#
# COMPACT_ATOMS: atom_id res chain seq x y z
N MET A 1 18.04 18.80 -21.78
CA MET A 1 16.96 18.98 -20.77
C MET A 1 16.17 17.69 -20.49
N VAL A 2 15.74 16.94 -21.50
CA VAL A 2 14.93 15.71 -21.35
C VAL A 2 15.57 14.63 -20.45
N ARG A 3 16.88 14.41 -20.54
CA ARG A 3 17.61 13.43 -19.71
C ARG A 3 17.49 13.71 -18.21
N ASN A 4 17.58 14.97 -17.80
CA ASN A 4 17.48 15.35 -16.39
C ASN A 4 16.05 15.16 -15.88
N LEU A 5 15.04 15.41 -16.73
CA LEU A 5 13.64 15.21 -16.38
C LEU A 5 13.32 13.72 -16.15
N VAL A 6 13.84 12.83 -17.00
CA VAL A 6 13.68 11.37 -16.83
C VAL A 6 14.29 10.91 -15.51
N ILE A 7 15.49 11.39 -15.16
CA ILE A 7 16.16 11.04 -13.91
C ILE A 7 15.35 11.53 -12.71
N VAL A 8 14.84 12.76 -12.73
CA VAL A 8 14.01 13.31 -11.64
C VAL A 8 12.72 12.50 -11.47
N LEU A 9 12.08 12.10 -12.56
CA LEU A 9 10.83 11.33 -12.50
C LEU A 9 11.07 9.91 -11.98
N LEU A 10 12.20 9.29 -12.34
CA LEU A 10 12.60 7.98 -11.84
C LEU A 10 12.93 8.03 -10.35
N LEU A 11 13.69 9.03 -9.89
CA LEU A 11 13.98 9.23 -8.47
C LEU A 11 12.72 9.51 -7.67
N PHE A 12 11.81 10.33 -8.21
CA PHE A 12 10.55 10.63 -7.55
C PHE A 12 9.70 9.37 -7.40
N GLY A 13 9.55 8.56 -8.46
CA GLY A 13 8.83 7.29 -8.40
C GLY A 13 9.48 6.30 -7.43
N PHE A 14 10.81 6.24 -7.41
CA PHE A 14 11.56 5.39 -6.47
C PHE A 14 11.32 5.79 -5.02
N ILE A 15 11.39 7.07 -4.68
CA ILE A 15 11.17 7.58 -3.32
C ILE A 15 9.71 7.37 -2.89
N VAL A 16 8.76 7.69 -3.76
CA VAL A 16 7.32 7.52 -3.47
C VAL A 16 6.95 6.05 -3.31
N GLY A 17 7.59 5.14 -4.03
CA GLY A 17 7.39 3.69 -3.88
C GLY A 17 8.08 3.11 -2.64
N LEU A 18 9.30 3.56 -2.33
CA LEU A 18 10.05 3.05 -1.19
C LEU A 18 9.51 3.53 0.15
N ALA A 19 9.09 4.79 0.27
CA ALA A 19 8.63 5.33 1.54
C ALA A 19 7.54 4.49 2.23
N PRO A 20 6.42 4.11 1.57
CA PRO A 20 5.40 3.26 2.19
C PRO A 20 5.88 1.82 2.40
N LEU A 21 6.72 1.29 1.50
CA LEU A 21 7.29 -0.05 1.64
C LEU A 21 8.24 -0.15 2.84
N SER A 22 9.11 0.84 3.03
CA SER A 22 10.00 0.95 4.19
C SER A 22 9.20 1.09 5.48
N TRP A 23 8.16 1.93 5.51
CA TRP A 23 7.29 2.05 6.68
C TRP A 23 6.64 0.72 7.06
N TYR A 24 6.08 0.01 6.08
CA TYR A 24 5.48 -1.31 6.28
C TYR A 24 6.49 -2.33 6.85
N LEU A 25 7.67 -2.43 6.25
CA LEU A 25 8.74 -3.31 6.71
C LEU A 25 9.19 -2.97 8.14
N ILE A 26 9.43 -1.70 8.45
CA ILE A 26 9.87 -1.31 9.80
C ILE A 26 8.81 -1.65 10.85
N SER A 27 7.53 -1.40 10.55
CA SER A 27 6.44 -1.75 11.45
C SER A 27 6.40 -3.25 11.75
N GLU A 28 6.56 -4.09 10.73
CA GLU A 28 6.52 -5.55 10.93
C GLU A 28 7.66 -6.04 11.82
N TRP A 29 8.88 -5.54 11.61
CA TRP A 29 10.08 -6.00 12.32
C TRP A 29 10.15 -5.50 13.77
N THR A 30 9.49 -4.40 14.10
CA THR A 30 9.58 -3.78 15.44
C THR A 30 8.58 -4.38 16.44
N ASN A 31 7.54 -5.09 15.97
CA ASN A 31 6.52 -5.70 16.84
C ASN A 31 6.91 -7.07 17.43
N ASP A 32 8.08 -7.61 17.09
CA ASP A 32 8.42 -9.03 17.30
C ASP A 32 9.18 -9.35 18.61
N LEU A 33 9.53 -8.34 19.43
CA LEU A 33 10.50 -8.54 20.53
C LEU A 33 9.91 -8.56 21.95
N ASP A 34 8.60 -8.38 22.12
CA ASP A 34 7.98 -8.33 23.45
C ASP A 34 7.16 -9.60 23.72
N ASP A 35 7.38 -10.21 24.88
CA ASP A 35 6.72 -11.44 25.33
C ASP A 35 5.47 -11.07 26.15
N VAL A 36 4.32 -11.61 25.75
CA VAL A 36 3.01 -11.23 26.30
C VAL A 36 2.19 -12.46 26.68
N VAL A 37 1.34 -12.30 27.71
CA VAL A 37 0.39 -13.34 28.11
C VAL A 37 -0.83 -13.28 27.20
N TYR A 38 -1.13 -14.39 26.52
CA TYR A 38 -2.28 -14.44 25.60
C TYR A 38 -3.61 -14.28 26.32
N SER A 39 -4.37 -13.28 25.88
CA SER A 39 -5.68 -12.89 26.43
C SER A 39 -6.80 -12.88 25.39
N GLY A 40 -6.53 -13.40 24.18
CA GLY A 40 -7.47 -13.40 23.05
C GLY A 40 -8.62 -14.42 23.18
N SER A 41 -9.42 -14.51 22.11
CA SER A 41 -10.65 -15.32 22.09
C SER A 41 -10.43 -16.84 22.01
N TYR A 42 -9.19 -17.31 21.80
CA TYR A 42 -8.88 -18.73 21.71
C TYR A 42 -8.60 -19.34 23.09
N GLU A 43 -9.66 -19.90 23.70
CA GLU A 43 -9.64 -20.47 25.06
C GLU A 43 -8.45 -21.41 25.37
N PRO A 44 -8.02 -22.31 24.45
CA PRO A 44 -6.96 -23.28 24.76
C PRO A 44 -5.56 -22.70 25.01
N LEU A 45 -5.29 -21.48 24.51
CA LEU A 45 -3.97 -20.83 24.66
C LEU A 45 -4.01 -19.68 25.67
N ARG A 46 -5.14 -19.48 26.37
CA ARG A 46 -5.33 -18.38 27.31
C ARG A 46 -4.42 -18.54 28.52
N GLY A 47 -3.62 -17.51 28.81
CA GLY A 47 -2.66 -17.51 29.91
C GLY A 47 -1.28 -18.08 29.57
N VAL A 48 -1.03 -18.46 28.32
CA VAL A 48 0.29 -18.89 27.85
C VAL A 48 1.14 -17.67 27.47
N GLU A 49 2.40 -17.65 27.90
CA GLU A 49 3.41 -16.68 27.46
C GLU A 49 3.80 -16.96 26.00
N MET A 50 3.69 -15.94 25.16
CA MET A 50 4.02 -16.01 23.74
C MET A 50 4.44 -14.65 23.21
N SER A 51 5.15 -14.62 22.08
CA SER A 51 5.53 -13.36 21.45
C SER A 51 4.29 -12.55 21.02
N THR A 52 4.42 -11.22 21.08
CA THR A 52 3.36 -10.29 20.65
C THR A 52 2.94 -10.55 19.21
N ALA A 53 3.90 -10.85 18.32
CA ALA A 53 3.62 -11.22 16.94
C ALA A 53 2.75 -12.48 16.84
N TYR A 54 3.06 -13.53 17.60
CA TYR A 54 2.28 -14.77 17.59
C TYR A 54 0.86 -14.57 18.17
N SER A 55 0.73 -13.75 19.21
CA SER A 55 -0.58 -13.39 19.77
C SER A 55 -1.45 -12.61 18.78
N SER A 56 -0.84 -11.72 17.99
CA SER A 56 -1.48 -10.90 16.97
C SER A 56 -1.91 -11.73 15.75
N GLU A 57 -1.10 -12.71 15.33
CA GLU A 57 -1.50 -13.67 14.29
C GLU A 57 -2.67 -14.55 14.73
N LEU A 58 -2.67 -15.01 15.99
CA LEU A 58 -3.79 -15.75 16.59
C LEU A 58 -5.06 -14.91 16.63
N ASP A 59 -4.95 -13.65 17.07
CA ASP A 59 -6.09 -12.73 17.08
C ASP A 59 -6.59 -12.45 15.65
N LYS A 60 -5.69 -12.25 14.69
CA LYS A 60 -6.05 -12.04 13.28
C LYS A 60 -6.70 -13.27 12.64
N SER A 61 -6.30 -14.48 13.03
CA SER A 61 -6.85 -15.73 12.47
C SER A 61 -8.20 -16.11 13.07
N PHE A 62 -8.42 -15.84 14.36
CA PHE A 62 -9.63 -16.24 15.08
C PHE A 62 -10.64 -15.10 15.29
N ASP A 63 -10.21 -13.84 15.40
CA ASP A 63 -11.09 -12.68 15.45
C ASP A 63 -11.41 -12.16 14.04
N ARG A 64 -12.50 -12.70 13.46
CA ARG A 64 -13.02 -12.23 12.17
C ARG A 64 -13.74 -10.88 12.25
N ARG A 65 -13.95 -10.32 13.45
CA ARG A 65 -14.77 -9.11 13.65
C ARG A 65 -14.08 -7.84 13.14
N THR A 66 -12.75 -7.80 13.17
CA THR A 66 -11.90 -6.70 12.70
C THR A 66 -11.57 -6.77 11.21
N GLN A 67 -11.65 -7.95 10.59
CA GLN A 67 -11.30 -8.13 9.17
C GLN A 67 -12.30 -7.47 8.21
N GLY A 68 -13.59 -7.42 8.55
CA GLY A 68 -14.63 -6.94 7.63
C GLY A 68 -14.42 -5.50 7.16
N LEU A 69 -14.11 -4.57 8.06
CA LEU A 69 -13.93 -3.15 7.71
C LEU A 69 -12.51 -2.85 7.20
N SER A 70 -11.50 -3.50 7.79
CA SER A 70 -10.09 -3.35 7.38
C SER A 70 -9.85 -3.80 5.94
N THR A 71 -10.42 -4.94 5.56
CA THR A 71 -10.27 -5.49 4.21
C THR A 71 -11.00 -4.67 3.14
N LEU A 72 -12.09 -3.98 3.48
CA LEU A 72 -12.84 -3.15 2.52
C LEU A 72 -12.00 -1.98 1.98
N TRP A 73 -11.16 -1.36 2.82
CA TRP A 73 -10.28 -0.28 2.37
C TRP A 73 -9.26 -0.74 1.31
N LEU A 74 -8.79 -1.98 1.39
CA LEU A 74 -7.88 -2.56 0.39
C LEU A 74 -8.52 -2.70 -1.00
N TYR A 75 -9.85 -2.86 -1.08
CA TYR A 75 -10.58 -2.89 -2.35
C TYR A 75 -11.01 -1.50 -2.81
N LEU A 76 -11.38 -0.60 -1.89
CA LEU A 76 -11.87 0.74 -2.23
C LEU A 76 -10.74 1.66 -2.70
N VAL A 77 -9.55 1.57 -2.12
CA VAL A 77 -8.41 2.44 -2.48
C VAL A 77 -7.97 2.28 -3.95
N PRO A 78 -7.76 1.05 -4.47
CA PRO A 78 -7.43 0.83 -5.89
C PRO A 78 -8.52 1.34 -6.84
N ILE A 79 -9.79 1.14 -6.49
CA ILE A 79 -10.94 1.58 -7.29
C ILE A 79 -10.99 3.11 -7.32
N ALA A 80 -10.92 3.76 -6.16
CA ALA A 80 -10.94 5.22 -6.06
C ALA A 80 -9.76 5.86 -6.80
N THR A 81 -8.56 5.31 -6.65
CA THR A 81 -7.36 5.78 -7.37
C THR A 81 -7.45 5.57 -8.87
N SER A 82 -8.00 4.44 -9.34
CA SER A 82 -8.24 4.20 -10.77
C SER A 82 -9.24 5.19 -11.36
N ILE A 83 -10.33 5.45 -10.64
CA ILE A 83 -11.34 6.44 -11.04
C ILE A 83 -10.73 7.84 -11.11
N LEU A 84 -9.95 8.23 -10.11
CA LEU A 84 -9.23 9.51 -10.09
C LEU A 84 -8.26 9.63 -11.27
N GLY A 85 -7.46 8.61 -11.54
CA GLY A 85 -6.54 8.58 -12.67
C GLY A 85 -7.27 8.71 -14.01
N ALA A 86 -8.36 7.95 -14.20
CA ALA A 86 -9.19 8.00 -15.39
C ALA A 86 -9.84 9.37 -15.60
N LEU A 87 -10.41 9.96 -14.54
CA LEU A 87 -11.00 11.30 -14.59
C LEU A 87 -9.95 12.36 -14.95
N THR A 88 -8.75 12.26 -14.38
CA THR A 88 -7.65 13.17 -14.68
C THR A 88 -7.27 13.10 -16.17
N GLY A 89 -7.20 11.89 -16.74
CA GLY A 89 -6.96 11.67 -18.17
C GLY A 89 -8.07 12.25 -19.06
N VAL A 90 -9.34 12.07 -18.70
CA VAL A 90 -10.49 12.61 -19.46
C VAL A 90 -10.50 14.14 -19.43
N VAL A 91 -10.20 14.75 -18.28
CA VAL A 91 -10.12 16.22 -18.14
C VAL A 91 -8.97 16.78 -18.98
N LEU A 92 -7.80 16.14 -18.98
CA LEU A 92 -6.66 16.51 -19.81
C LEU A 92 -7.00 16.40 -21.30
N HIS A 93 -7.68 15.33 -21.71
CA HIS A 93 -8.14 15.15 -23.10
C HIS A 93 -9.10 16.27 -23.53
N LYS A 94 -10.11 16.60 -22.70
CA LYS A 94 -11.05 17.71 -22.98
C LYS A 94 -10.37 19.08 -23.03
N ARG A 95 -9.25 19.26 -22.32
CA ARG A 95 -8.43 20.48 -22.34
C ARG A 95 -7.48 20.56 -23.55
N GLY A 96 -7.57 19.64 -24.51
CA GLY A 96 -6.78 19.65 -25.74
C GLY A 96 -5.38 19.05 -25.59
N PHE A 97 -5.09 18.38 -24.47
CA PHE A 97 -3.84 17.65 -24.29
C PHE A 97 -3.91 16.34 -25.09
N VAL A 98 -3.52 16.42 -26.37
CA VAL A 98 -3.36 15.26 -27.24
C VAL A 98 -1.88 14.90 -27.25
N LEU A 99 -1.53 13.70 -26.81
CA LEU A 99 -0.20 13.11 -26.99
C LEU A 99 0.00 12.79 -28.48
N THR A 100 0.14 13.81 -29.31
CA THR A 100 0.47 13.62 -30.73
C THR A 100 1.88 13.05 -30.80
N ARG A 101 1.98 11.78 -31.16
CA ARG A 101 3.22 11.14 -31.59
C ARG A 101 3.67 11.86 -32.86
N ARG A 102 4.53 12.89 -32.74
CA ARG A 102 5.22 13.46 -33.89
C ARG A 102 6.12 12.35 -34.43
N ARG A 103 5.67 11.67 -35.49
CA ARG A 103 6.52 10.82 -36.32
C ARG A 103 7.48 11.77 -37.03
N SER A 104 8.65 12.00 -36.44
CA SER A 104 9.77 12.62 -37.14
C SER A 104 10.31 11.59 -38.14
N GLY A 105 9.66 11.55 -39.29
CA GLY A 105 10.09 10.80 -40.44
C GLY A 105 9.46 11.51 -41.63
N GLU A 106 10.24 12.41 -42.22
CA GLU A 106 10.28 12.81 -43.63
C GLU A 106 10.77 14.26 -43.79
N ALA A 107 11.74 14.38 -44.72
CA ALA A 107 12.52 15.52 -45.20
C ALA A 107 13.70 15.98 -44.33
#